data_AF-A0A1I2TIB5-F1
#
_entry.id   AF-A0A1I2TIB5-F1
#
_cell.length_a   1.000
_cell.length_b   1.000
_cell.length_c   1.000
_cell.angle_alpha   90.00
_cell.angle_beta   90.00
_cell.angle_gamma   90.00
#
_symmetry.space_group_name_H-M   'P 1'
#
loop_
_entity.id
_entity.type
_entity.pdbx_description
1 polymer ?
#
loop_
_entity_poly.entity_id
_entity_poly.type
_entity_poly.pdbx_seq_one_letter_code
_entity_poly.pdbx_strand_id
1 'polypeptide(L)'
;MNAYEKKIHKLSQELIPVFDELDTETKEIIKEHAQYCSECDHMLDKREVMDAEMESAGDNEGKESTIKSLKKLIHNNSGIGIMLFLVRVLVLAVISYNSLRFQNFEDVVQTFQGGTFLIYLPTAIFLLIFTWTFLNKRWILYSVVADLVVLLVIWQLPLFYKI
;
A
#
# COMPACT_ATOMS: atom_id res chain seq x y z
N MET A 1 25.55 -20.98 -24.17
CA MET A 1 25.09 -20.04 -23.13
C MET A 1 26.29 -19.45 -22.41
N ASN A 2 26.57 -18.16 -22.64
CA ASN A 2 27.68 -17.44 -22.02
C ASN A 2 27.42 -17.17 -20.53
N ALA A 3 28.47 -16.87 -19.76
CA ALA A 3 28.35 -16.59 -18.31
C ALA A 3 27.41 -15.41 -18.01
N TYR A 4 27.32 -14.46 -18.94
CA TYR A 4 26.38 -13.33 -18.88
C TYR A 4 24.92 -13.76 -19.07
N GLU A 5 24.66 -14.59 -20.09
CA GLU A 5 23.32 -15.15 -20.35
C GLU A 5 22.83 -16.02 -19.19
N LYS A 6 23.73 -16.77 -18.52
CA LYS A 6 23.37 -17.51 -17.29
C LYS A 6 22.91 -16.60 -16.15
N LYS A 7 23.50 -15.42 -16.01
CA LYS A 7 23.09 -14.45 -14.99
C LYS A 7 21.73 -13.84 -15.34
N ILE A 8 21.53 -13.44 -16.60
CA ILE A 8 20.25 -12.89 -17.06
C ILE A 8 19.14 -13.94 -16.94
N HIS A 9 19.40 -15.18 -17.32
CA HIS A 9 18.44 -16.27 -17.21
C HIS A 9 17.99 -16.49 -15.76
N LYS A 10 18.94 -16.58 -14.83
CA LYS A 10 18.62 -16.71 -13.40
C LYS A 10 17.84 -15.51 -12.87
N LEU A 11 18.26 -14.30 -13.25
CA LEU A 11 17.57 -13.07 -12.83
C LEU A 11 16.14 -13.01 -13.40
N SER A 12 15.96 -13.40 -14.66
CA SER A 12 14.66 -13.44 -15.33
C SER A 12 13.74 -14.44 -14.64
N GLN A 13 14.22 -15.63 -14.29
CA GLN A 13 13.44 -16.61 -13.52
C GLN A 13 12.98 -16.07 -12.15
N GLU A 14 13.81 -15.27 -11.48
CA GLU A 14 13.47 -14.64 -10.20
C GLU A 14 12.49 -13.46 -10.36
N LEU A 15 12.52 -12.76 -11.50
CA LEU A 15 11.77 -11.53 -11.75
C LEU A 15 10.46 -11.72 -12.53
N ILE A 16 10.32 -12.75 -13.38
CA ILE A 16 9.09 -13.07 -14.12
C ILE A 16 7.85 -13.18 -13.21
N PRO A 17 7.92 -13.77 -11.99
CA PRO A 17 6.78 -13.81 -11.08
C PRO A 17 6.26 -12.43 -10.64
N VAL A 18 7.09 -11.38 -10.73
CA VAL A 18 6.77 -9.99 -10.33
C VAL A 18 6.78 -9.03 -11.52
N PHE A 19 6.64 -9.58 -12.74
CA PHE A 19 6.90 -8.86 -14.00
C PHE A 19 6.09 -7.56 -14.16
N ASP A 20 4.86 -7.49 -13.64
CA ASP A 20 4.04 -6.27 -13.74
C ASP A 20 4.54 -5.10 -12.92
N GLU A 21 5.31 -5.37 -11.86
CA GLU A 21 5.79 -4.37 -10.91
C GLU A 21 7.18 -3.84 -11.27
N LEU A 22 7.82 -4.44 -12.27
CA LEU A 22 9.12 -4.00 -12.77
C LEU A 22 9.00 -2.67 -13.53
N ASP A 23 10.08 -1.91 -13.56
CA ASP A 23 10.19 -0.76 -14.46
C ASP A 23 10.23 -1.21 -15.93
N THR A 24 9.93 -0.28 -16.85
CA THR A 24 9.83 -0.58 -18.28
C THR A 24 11.13 -1.17 -18.86
N GLU A 25 12.28 -0.67 -18.42
CA GLU A 25 13.60 -1.12 -18.89
C GLU A 25 13.86 -2.57 -18.49
N THR A 26 13.60 -2.93 -17.23
CA THR A 26 13.74 -4.31 -16.74
C THR A 26 12.77 -5.26 -17.44
N LYS A 27 11.53 -4.82 -17.74
CA LYS A 27 10.57 -5.63 -18.51
C LYS A 27 11.06 -5.90 -19.94
N GLU A 28 11.64 -4.90 -20.59
CA GLU A 28 12.21 -5.05 -21.94
C GLU A 28 13.36 -6.03 -21.96
N ILE A 29 14.28 -5.97 -20.98
CA ILE A 29 15.41 -6.90 -20.85
C ILE A 29 14.92 -8.35 -20.72
N ILE A 30 13.90 -8.59 -19.88
CA ILE A 30 13.34 -9.93 -19.68
C ILE A 30 12.62 -10.42 -20.94
N LYS A 31 11.87 -9.56 -21.64
CA LYS A 31 11.20 -9.91 -22.91
C LYS A 31 12.21 -10.23 -24.00
N GLU A 32 13.26 -9.43 -24.12
CA GLU A 32 14.35 -9.67 -25.07
C GLU A 32 15.05 -10.99 -24.75
N HIS A 33 15.32 -11.29 -23.47
CA HIS A 33 15.89 -12.58 -23.10
C HIS A 33 14.96 -13.76 -23.41
N ALA A 34 13.67 -13.62 -23.15
CA ALA A 34 12.67 -14.65 -23.39
C ALA A 34 12.56 -15.03 -24.88
N GLN A 35 12.70 -14.06 -25.79
CA GLN A 35 12.73 -14.34 -27.25
C GLN A 35 13.79 -15.37 -27.65
N TYR A 36 14.88 -15.48 -26.87
CA TYR A 36 15.98 -16.41 -27.13
C TYR A 36 16.08 -17.54 -26.09
N CYS A 37 15.21 -17.57 -25.09
CA CYS A 37 15.22 -18.54 -24.01
C CYS A 37 13.83 -19.16 -23.80
N SER A 38 13.64 -20.37 -24.33
CA SER A 38 12.37 -21.10 -24.27
C SER A 38 11.84 -21.34 -22.85
N GLU A 39 12.73 -21.46 -21.86
CA GLU A 39 12.33 -21.59 -20.46
C GLU A 39 11.72 -20.29 -19.92
N CYS A 40 12.34 -19.15 -20.19
CA CYS A 40 11.84 -17.84 -19.75
C CYS A 40 10.58 -17.44 -20.52
N ASP A 41 10.52 -17.76 -21.81
CA ASP A 41 9.34 -17.58 -22.68
C ASP A 41 8.13 -18.33 -22.12
N HIS A 42 8.28 -19.63 -21.85
CA HIS A 42 7.21 -20.44 -21.29
C HIS A 42 6.76 -19.96 -19.90
N MET A 43 7.67 -19.40 -19.09
CA MET A 43 7.30 -18.80 -17.80
C MET A 43 6.52 -17.49 -17.94
N LEU A 44 6.83 -16.67 -18.96
CA LEU A 44 6.05 -15.47 -19.29
C LEU A 44 4.68 -15.83 -19.85
N ASP A 45 4.60 -16.75 -20.81
CA ASP A 45 3.34 -17.19 -21.41
C ASP A 45 2.40 -17.80 -20.36
N LYS A 46 2.93 -18.70 -19.51
CA LYS A 46 2.14 -19.29 -18.43
C LYS A 46 1.60 -18.22 -17.48
N ARG A 47 2.36 -17.16 -17.24
CA ARG A 47 1.93 -16.04 -16.41
C ARG A 47 0.78 -15.27 -17.09
N GLU A 48 0.93 -14.91 -18.36
CA GLU A 48 -0.11 -14.19 -19.11
C GLU A 48 -1.43 -14.99 -19.16
N VAL A 49 -1.34 -16.31 -19.34
CA VAL A 49 -2.51 -17.20 -19.28
C VAL A 49 -3.13 -17.23 -17.88
N MET A 50 -2.32 -17.32 -16.83
CA MET A 50 -2.83 -17.32 -15.44
C MET A 50 -3.46 -15.99 -15.03
N ASP A 51 -2.92 -14.87 -15.50
CA ASP A 51 -3.47 -13.53 -15.22
C ASP A 51 -4.79 -13.34 -15.98
N ALA A 52 -4.87 -13.81 -17.23
CA ALA A 52 -6.12 -13.82 -18.02
C ALA A 52 -7.21 -14.75 -17.42
N GLU A 53 -6.82 -15.90 -16.88
CA GLU A 53 -7.73 -16.81 -16.18
C GLU A 53 -8.20 -16.23 -14.82
N MET A 54 -7.35 -15.49 -14.10
CA MET A 54 -7.76 -14.80 -12.86
C MET A 54 -8.73 -13.64 -13.10
N GLU A 55 -8.64 -12.93 -14.23
CA GLU A 55 -9.62 -11.90 -14.59
C GLU A 55 -10.97 -12.50 -15.05
N SER A 56 -10.98 -13.74 -15.56
CA SER A 56 -12.20 -14.44 -15.98
C SER A 56 -12.87 -15.25 -14.86
N ALA A 57 -12.15 -15.59 -13.78
CA ALA A 57 -12.65 -16.46 -12.72
C ALA A 57 -12.90 -15.67 -11.42
N GLY A 58 -13.97 -14.86 -11.41
CA GLY A 58 -14.70 -14.61 -10.19
C GLY A 58 -15.30 -15.95 -9.69
N ASP A 59 -15.13 -16.24 -8.40
CA ASP A 59 -15.64 -17.43 -7.70
C ASP A 59 -15.09 -18.80 -8.16
N ASN A 60 -14.03 -19.27 -7.51
CA ASN A 60 -14.06 -20.52 -6.74
C ASN A 60 -12.66 -20.88 -6.21
N GLU A 61 -12.54 -20.87 -4.88
CA GLU A 61 -11.38 -21.37 -4.15
C GLU A 61 -11.19 -22.88 -4.40
N GLY A 62 -9.96 -23.26 -4.75
CA GLY A 62 -9.53 -24.64 -4.61
C GLY A 62 -8.51 -25.08 -5.66
N LYS A 63 -7.23 -24.75 -5.44
CA LYS A 63 -6.15 -25.75 -5.56
C LYS A 63 -4.81 -25.24 -5.04
N GLU A 64 -4.28 -26.12 -4.21
CA GLU A 64 -3.00 -26.10 -3.53
C GLU A 64 -1.86 -26.33 -4.53
N SER A 65 -0.95 -25.36 -4.70
CA SER A 65 0.37 -25.60 -5.27
C SER A 65 1.40 -24.55 -4.81
N THR A 66 2.12 -24.89 -3.74
CA THR A 66 3.60 -24.85 -3.59
C THR A 66 4.48 -23.80 -4.30
N ILE A 67 3.97 -22.61 -4.67
CA ILE A 67 4.78 -21.44 -5.11
C ILE A 67 4.35 -20.20 -4.32
N LYS A 68 4.29 -20.35 -2.99
CA LYS A 68 3.67 -19.38 -2.05
C LYS A 68 4.67 -18.70 -1.10
N SER A 69 5.95 -18.60 -1.46
CA SER A 69 6.96 -18.02 -0.56
C SER A 69 7.39 -16.58 -0.91
N LEU A 70 7.33 -16.15 -2.18
CA LEU A 70 7.77 -14.79 -2.56
C LEU A 70 6.63 -13.81 -2.87
N LYS A 71 5.46 -14.27 -3.33
CA LYS A 71 4.22 -13.46 -3.37
C LYS A 71 3.83 -12.92 -1.98
N LYS A 72 4.31 -13.60 -0.93
CA LYS A 72 4.08 -13.26 0.49
C LYS A 72 4.95 -12.09 0.99
N LEU A 73 6.07 -11.76 0.31
CA LEU A 73 6.90 -10.61 0.68
C LEU A 73 6.33 -9.29 0.12
N ILE A 74 5.68 -9.30 -1.03
CA ILE A 74 5.10 -8.10 -1.66
C ILE A 74 3.70 -7.78 -1.12
N HIS A 75 2.93 -8.80 -0.70
CA HIS A 75 1.71 -8.57 0.11
C HIS A 75 2.02 -7.87 1.46
N ASN A 76 3.29 -7.87 1.89
CA ASN A 76 3.72 -7.18 3.11
C ASN A 76 3.64 -5.64 3.00
N ASN A 77 3.75 -5.06 1.79
CA ASN A 77 3.59 -3.61 1.64
C ASN A 77 2.14 -3.15 1.87
N SER A 78 1.16 -4.03 1.60
CA SER A 78 -0.23 -3.80 1.97
C SER A 78 -0.41 -3.85 3.50
N GLY A 79 0.27 -4.78 4.17
CA GLY A 79 0.29 -4.88 5.64
C GLY A 79 0.80 -3.61 6.30
N ILE A 80 1.88 -3.01 5.78
CA ILE A 80 2.39 -1.73 6.28
C ILE A 80 1.37 -0.61 6.05
N GLY A 81 0.74 -0.55 4.87
CA GLY A 81 -0.32 0.43 4.60
C GLY A 81 -1.52 0.33 5.56
N ILE A 82 -2.00 -0.90 5.80
CA ILE A 82 -3.07 -1.19 6.76
C ILE A 82 -2.65 -0.82 8.19
N MET A 83 -1.41 -1.15 8.58
CA MET A 83 -0.86 -0.79 9.88
C MET A 83 -0.82 0.73 10.08
N LEU A 84 -0.33 1.49 9.10
CA LEU A 84 -0.29 2.96 9.15
C LEU A 84 -1.70 3.54 9.26
N PHE A 85 -2.66 2.97 8.53
CA PHE A 85 -4.07 3.36 8.63
C PHE A 85 -4.64 3.07 10.02
N LEU A 86 -4.38 1.90 10.59
CA LEU A 86 -4.83 1.54 11.94
C LEU A 86 -4.27 2.49 13.01
N VAL A 87 -3.00 2.88 12.88
CA VAL A 87 -2.39 3.88 13.80
C VAL A 87 -3.16 5.20 13.74
N ARG A 88 -3.55 5.69 12.54
CA ARG A 88 -4.36 6.91 12.41
C ARG A 88 -5.71 6.78 13.11
N VAL A 89 -6.41 5.68 12.87
CA VAL A 89 -7.71 5.40 13.51
C VAL A 89 -7.57 5.37 15.02
N LEU A 90 -6.52 4.74 15.54
CA LEU A 90 -6.25 4.64 16.96
C LEU A 90 -5.96 6.00 17.60
N VAL A 91 -5.14 6.83 16.95
CA VAL A 91 -4.86 8.20 17.42
C VAL A 91 -6.14 9.03 17.47
N LEU A 92 -6.95 8.98 16.42
CA LEU A 92 -8.25 9.67 16.39
C LEU A 92 -9.20 9.14 17.47
N ALA A 93 -9.23 7.83 17.71
CA ALA A 93 -10.03 7.21 18.75
C ALA A 93 -9.58 7.67 20.15
N VAL A 94 -8.27 7.78 20.41
CA VAL A 94 -7.73 8.29 21.68
C VAL A 94 -8.11 9.75 21.89
N ILE A 95 -7.98 10.59 20.85
CA ILE A 95 -8.37 12.01 20.94
C ILE A 95 -9.89 12.13 21.18
N SER A 96 -10.69 11.32 20.49
CA SER A 96 -12.15 11.27 20.65
C SER A 96 -12.54 10.83 22.07
N TYR A 97 -11.94 9.76 22.58
CA TYR A 97 -12.19 9.25 23.92
C TYR A 97 -11.82 10.28 25.00
N ASN A 98 -10.66 10.93 24.85
CA ASN A 98 -10.24 11.99 25.77
C ASN A 98 -11.19 13.20 25.74
N SER A 99 -11.72 13.56 24.58
CA SER A 99 -12.69 14.65 24.47
C SER A 99 -14.05 14.28 25.06
N LEU A 100 -14.56 13.08 24.80
CA LEU A 100 -15.85 12.62 25.36
C LEU A 100 -15.85 12.46 26.88
N ARG A 101 -14.67 12.38 27.51
CA ARG A 101 -14.54 12.34 28.96
C ARG A 101 -14.96 13.66 29.63
N PHE A 102 -14.92 14.78 28.91
CA PHE A 102 -15.39 16.06 29.43
C PHE A 102 -16.91 16.16 29.23
N GLN A 103 -17.66 16.33 30.33
CA GLN A 103 -19.13 16.32 30.32
C GLN A 103 -19.75 17.59 29.71
N ASN A 104 -18.98 18.66 29.50
CA ASN A 104 -19.43 19.91 28.91
C ASN A 104 -19.13 19.95 27.41
N PHE A 105 -20.16 19.99 26.56
CA PHE A 105 -20.03 19.92 25.10
C PHE A 105 -19.21 21.06 24.47
N GLU A 106 -19.19 22.26 25.06
CA GLU A 106 -18.32 23.35 24.59
C GLU A 106 -16.83 23.04 24.83
N ASP A 107 -16.53 22.43 25.99
CA ASP A 107 -15.17 21.98 26.32
C ASP A 107 -14.76 20.79 25.45
N VAL A 108 -15.69 19.94 25.00
CA VAL A 108 -15.43 18.81 24.09
C VAL A 108 -14.85 19.29 22.76
N VAL A 109 -15.45 20.29 22.11
CA VAL A 109 -14.98 20.77 20.79
C VAL A 109 -13.60 21.40 20.90
N GLN A 110 -13.37 22.23 21.92
CA GLN A 110 -12.09 22.89 22.13
C GLN A 110 -10.99 21.90 22.51
N THR A 111 -11.30 20.93 23.37
CA THR A 111 -10.38 19.85 23.74
C THR A 111 -10.06 18.95 22.56
N PHE A 112 -11.04 18.67 21.71
CA PHE A 112 -10.86 17.84 20.52
C PHE A 112 -9.93 18.52 19.51
N GLN A 113 -10.16 19.80 19.21
CA GLN A 113 -9.28 20.58 18.33
C GLN A 113 -7.86 20.70 18.88
N GLY A 114 -7.71 20.96 20.19
CA GLY A 114 -6.41 21.00 20.85
C GLY A 114 -5.67 19.66 20.77
N GLY A 115 -6.40 18.55 21.02
CA GLY A 115 -5.86 17.20 20.91
C GLY A 115 -5.44 16.84 19.48
N THR A 116 -6.22 17.24 18.48
CA THR A 116 -5.86 17.07 17.06
C THR A 116 -4.59 17.86 16.72
N PHE A 117 -4.49 19.12 17.13
CA PHE A 117 -3.34 19.94 16.77
C PHE A 117 -2.05 19.46 17.47
N LEU A 118 -2.13 19.09 18.74
CA LEU A 118 -0.96 18.67 19.53
C LEU A 118 -0.55 17.22 19.30
N ILE A 119 -1.49 16.33 19.03
CA ILE A 119 -1.22 14.88 18.96
C ILE A 119 -1.36 14.37 17.51
N TYR A 120 -2.47 14.67 16.84
CA TYR A 120 -2.72 14.15 15.49
C TYR A 120 -1.76 14.74 14.45
N LEU A 121 -1.54 16.06 14.44
CA LEU A 121 -0.70 16.72 13.44
C LEU A 121 0.76 16.21 13.43
N PRO A 122 1.51 16.17 14.56
CA PRO A 122 2.87 15.62 14.54
C PRO A 122 2.90 14.13 14.21
N THR A 123 1.87 13.37 14.62
CA THR A 123 1.74 11.95 14.26
C THR A 123 1.50 11.77 12.77
N ALA A 124 0.63 12.59 12.16
CA ALA A 124 0.34 12.57 10.73
C ALA A 124 1.60 12.90 9.92
N ILE A 125 2.37 13.93 10.31
CA ILE A 125 3.66 14.26 9.67
C ILE A 125 4.64 13.08 9.76
N PHE A 126 4.76 12.47 10.94
CA PHE A 126 5.64 11.30 11.13
C PHE A 126 5.22 10.12 10.24
N LEU A 127 3.92 9.79 10.22
CA LEU A 127 3.37 8.72 9.38
C LEU A 127 3.52 9.03 7.89
N LEU A 128 3.47 10.30 7.51
CA LEU A 128 3.68 10.75 6.14
C LEU A 128 5.12 10.54 5.68
N ILE A 129 6.09 10.91 6.52
CA ILE A 129 7.52 10.64 6.28
C ILE A 129 7.74 9.12 6.18
N PHE A 130 7.13 8.34 7.07
CA PHE A 130 7.21 6.88 7.02
C PHE A 130 6.57 6.30 5.74
N THR A 131 5.41 6.84 5.34
CA THR A 131 4.76 6.46 4.08
C THR A 131 5.68 6.77 2.89
N TRP A 132 6.38 7.90 2.94
CA TRP A 132 7.35 8.27 1.90
C TRP A 132 8.51 7.28 1.81
N THR A 133 9.05 6.82 2.93
CA THR A 133 10.22 5.93 2.93
C THR A 133 9.88 4.49 2.55
N PHE A 134 8.68 4.00 2.85
CA PHE A 134 8.32 2.58 2.70
C PHE A 134 7.30 2.30 1.60
N LEU A 135 6.48 3.28 1.19
CA LEU A 135 5.40 3.07 0.22
C LEU A 135 5.63 3.81 -1.09
N ASN A 136 4.94 3.32 -2.13
CA ASN A 136 5.03 3.83 -3.49
C ASN A 136 4.45 5.26 -3.60
N LYS A 137 4.91 6.06 -4.58
CA LYS A 137 4.54 7.49 -4.73
C LYS A 137 3.02 7.75 -4.75
N ARG A 138 2.23 6.81 -5.27
CA ARG A 138 0.76 6.88 -5.30
C ARG A 138 0.14 6.83 -3.89
N TRP A 139 0.72 6.05 -2.97
CA TRP A 139 0.23 5.92 -1.59
C TRP A 139 0.47 7.17 -0.75
N ILE A 140 1.56 7.89 -1.01
CA ILE A 140 1.82 9.18 -0.38
C ILE A 140 0.68 10.15 -0.68
N LEU A 141 0.22 10.21 -1.93
CA LEU A 141 -0.90 11.09 -2.32
C LEU A 141 -2.19 10.72 -1.56
N TYR A 142 -2.54 9.44 -1.49
CA TYR A 142 -3.69 9.00 -0.70
C TYR A 142 -3.55 9.34 0.79
N SER A 143 -2.35 9.19 1.34
CA SER A 143 -2.01 9.52 2.72
C SER A 143 -2.21 11.02 3.02
N VAL A 144 -1.71 11.88 2.13
CA VAL A 144 -1.89 13.35 2.20
C VAL A 144 -3.36 13.71 2.14
N VAL A 145 -4.10 13.19 1.15
CA VAL A 145 -5.52 13.51 0.95
C VAL A 145 -6.34 13.08 2.16
N ALA A 146 -6.09 11.89 2.71
CA ALA A 146 -6.77 11.41 3.91
C ALA A 146 -6.53 12.34 5.11
N ASP A 147 -5.28 12.73 5.38
CA ASP A 147 -4.98 13.65 6.49
C ASP A 147 -5.62 15.04 6.27
N LEU A 148 -5.66 15.53 5.04
CA LEU A 148 -6.30 16.80 4.69
C LEU A 148 -7.81 16.75 4.93
N VAL A 149 -8.47 15.66 4.56
CA VAL A 149 -9.90 15.45 4.83
C VAL A 149 -10.15 15.43 6.34
N VAL A 150 -9.34 14.72 7.12
CA VAL A 150 -9.46 14.69 8.59
C VAL A 150 -9.33 16.09 9.17
N LEU A 151 -8.31 16.85 8.78
CA LEU A 151 -8.11 18.22 9.26
C LEU A 151 -9.27 19.15 8.86
N LEU A 152 -9.78 19.04 7.63
CA LEU A 152 -10.93 19.82 7.16
C LEU A 152 -12.20 19.52 7.96
N VAL A 153 -12.49 18.25 8.20
CA VAL A 153 -13.65 17.83 9.02
C VAL A 153 -13.53 18.43 10.41
N ILE A 154 -12.36 18.32 11.04
CA ILE A 154 -12.13 18.80 12.42
C ILE A 154 -12.19 20.33 12.49
N TRP A 155 -11.71 21.02 11.45
CA TRP A 155 -11.79 22.47 11.34
C TRP A 155 -13.23 22.97 11.15
N GLN A 156 -14.07 22.21 10.45
CA GLN A 156 -15.47 22.58 10.22
C GLN A 156 -16.42 22.22 11.37
N LEU A 157 -16.07 21.31 12.27
CA LEU A 157 -16.88 20.96 13.45
C LEU A 157 -17.44 22.17 14.23
N PRO A 158 -16.67 23.23 14.57
CA PRO A 158 -17.20 24.40 15.27
C PRO A 158 -18.16 25.26 14.43
N LEU A 159 -18.09 25.19 13.09
CA LEU A 159 -18.96 25.94 12.18
C LEU A 159 -20.36 25.31 12.07
N PHE A 160 -20.43 23.97 12.04
CA PHE A 160 -21.71 23.26 12.02
C PHE A 160 -22.48 23.36 13.34
N TYR A 161 -21.81 23.64 14.46
CA TYR A 161 -22.44 23.73 15.78
C TYR A 161 -22.97 25.13 16.11
N LYS A 162 -22.61 26.16 15.34
CA LYS A 162 -23.03 27.56 15.56
C LYS A 162 -24.36 27.93 14.87
N ILE A 163 -25.02 26.96 14.22
CA ILE A 163 -26.35 27.05 13.59
C ILE A 163 -27.34 26.29 14.46
#